data_AF-A0A3R7UJR2-F1
#
_entry.id   AF-A0A3R7UJR2-F1
#
_cell.length_a   1.000
_cell.length_b   1.000
_cell.length_c   1.000
_cell.angle_alpha   90.00
_cell.angle_beta   90.00
_cell.angle_gamma   90.00
#
_symmetry.space_group_name_H-M   'P 1'
#
loop_
_entity.id
_entity.type
_entity.pdbx_description
1 polymer ?
#
loop_
_entity_poly.entity_id
_entity_poly.type
_entity_poly.pdbx_seq_one_letter_code
_entity_poly.pdbx_strand_id
1 'polypeptide(L)'
;MKIIITGGRQSNSSLSYFNKEWSNGVEGVIFEYDTDSKIIEEKFVYETPEELRPKNDYSISFKSGSIHQGKLYVTTLTEILILSLPDYKIIDKISLNIFNDLHHVIYEKGFLYIVVTGLDLTIEYDLDKKKISKFFNCYREKKTWERFSKKVDYRKINTTKPHFSHPNHVTIFNKKLYITRYKQQDVIVYKLNGDYLRTIELKNGIPHDGSIFNDEFIYTTVTGKIIKVNKKNESIKDIIDLNKFAVDDCSLGWCRGYNFCNDMNYVGFSRIRPTKFMENIKWLGSKINDKYKLKMPTRVEIYNKNFSKIVDTIELEKVGLNWIFSILKY
;
A
#
# COMPACT_ATOMS: atom_id res chain seq x y z
N MET A 1 -19.41 -3.86 12.87
CA MET A 1 -18.38 -2.89 12.40
C MET A 1 -17.81 -3.41 11.08
N LYS A 2 -17.33 -2.55 10.17
CA LYS A 2 -16.88 -2.99 8.84
C LYS A 2 -15.39 -2.75 8.63
N ILE A 3 -14.72 -3.71 8.00
CA ILE A 3 -13.33 -3.61 7.55
C ILE A 3 -13.33 -3.71 6.03
N ILE A 4 -12.83 -2.67 5.37
CA ILE A 4 -12.66 -2.62 3.93
C ILE A 4 -11.25 -3.12 3.59
N ILE A 5 -11.17 -4.05 2.64
CA ILE A 5 -9.91 -4.65 2.18
C ILE A 5 -9.78 -4.34 0.69
N THR A 6 -8.71 -3.62 0.31
CA THR A 6 -8.43 -3.30 -1.10
C THR A 6 -7.33 -4.17 -1.66
N GLY A 7 -7.45 -4.50 -2.93
CA GLY A 7 -6.53 -5.44 -3.55
C GLY A 7 -6.65 -5.59 -5.06
N GLY A 8 -6.04 -6.65 -5.56
CA GLY A 8 -6.17 -7.08 -6.94
C GLY A 8 -6.54 -8.56 -7.04
N ARG A 9 -7.25 -8.89 -8.12
CA ARG A 9 -7.51 -10.27 -8.54
C ARG A 9 -6.54 -10.69 -9.63
N GLN A 10 -6.06 -11.93 -9.53
CA GLN A 10 -5.16 -12.54 -10.48
C GLN A 10 -5.94 -13.25 -11.59
N SER A 11 -5.41 -13.29 -12.81
CA SER A 11 -6.00 -14.13 -13.87
C SER A 11 -6.00 -15.62 -13.51
N ASN A 12 -7.10 -16.31 -13.84
CA ASN A 12 -7.27 -17.75 -13.61
C ASN A 12 -6.38 -18.65 -14.49
N SER A 13 -5.49 -18.09 -15.31
CA SER A 13 -4.60 -18.89 -16.17
C SER A 13 -3.53 -19.61 -15.35
N SER A 14 -3.31 -20.90 -15.59
CA SER A 14 -2.24 -21.69 -14.95
C SER A 14 -0.83 -21.13 -15.23
N LEU A 15 -0.68 -20.38 -16.32
CA LEU A 15 0.53 -19.64 -16.70
C LEU A 15 0.74 -18.34 -15.89
N SER A 16 -0.28 -17.81 -15.21
CA SER A 16 -0.16 -16.59 -14.38
C SER A 16 0.75 -16.80 -13.17
N TYR A 17 0.93 -18.04 -12.71
CA TYR A 17 1.85 -18.36 -11.62
C TYR A 17 3.33 -18.26 -12.03
N PHE A 18 3.63 -18.42 -13.33
CA PHE A 18 4.99 -18.45 -13.89
C PHE A 18 5.35 -17.21 -14.73
N ASN A 19 4.35 -16.44 -15.16
CA ASN A 19 4.55 -15.21 -15.93
C ASN A 19 4.81 -13.99 -15.04
N LYS A 20 5.54 -13.03 -15.63
CA LYS A 20 6.06 -11.79 -15.01
C LYS A 20 5.04 -11.21 -14.02
N GLU A 21 5.45 -11.05 -12.77
CA GLU A 21 4.68 -10.58 -11.59
C GLU A 21 3.76 -9.37 -11.85
N TRP A 22 4.12 -8.54 -12.83
CA TRP A 22 3.51 -7.24 -13.14
C TRP A 22 2.38 -7.28 -14.18
N SER A 23 2.05 -8.42 -14.77
CA SER A 23 0.99 -8.50 -15.79
C SER A 23 -0.15 -9.45 -15.43
N ASN A 24 -0.23 -9.84 -14.15
CA ASN A 24 -1.17 -10.87 -13.70
C ASN A 24 -2.40 -10.31 -13.01
N GLY A 25 -2.35 -9.06 -12.54
CA GLY A 25 -3.52 -8.36 -11.99
C GLY A 25 -4.44 -7.96 -13.12
N VAL A 26 -5.66 -8.51 -13.12
CA VAL A 26 -6.65 -8.24 -14.17
C VAL A 26 -7.65 -7.18 -13.75
N GLU A 27 -7.90 -7.02 -12.46
CA GLU A 27 -8.87 -6.06 -11.92
C GLU A 27 -8.54 -5.68 -10.47
N GLY A 28 -8.91 -4.47 -10.10
CA GLY A 28 -8.95 -4.01 -8.71
C GLY A 28 -10.24 -4.48 -8.04
N VAL A 29 -10.11 -5.01 -6.83
CA VAL A 29 -11.26 -5.51 -6.04
C VAL A 29 -11.28 -4.91 -4.65
N ILE A 30 -12.48 -4.68 -4.13
CA ILE A 30 -12.73 -4.22 -2.77
C ILE A 30 -13.70 -5.18 -2.10
N PHE A 31 -13.29 -5.69 -0.95
CA PHE A 31 -14.12 -6.51 -0.07
C PHE A 31 -14.46 -5.76 1.20
N GLU A 32 -15.65 -6.02 1.74
CA GLU A 32 -16.06 -5.59 3.07
C GLU A 32 -16.19 -6.83 3.96
N TYR A 33 -15.53 -6.81 5.11
CA TYR A 33 -15.66 -7.81 6.15
C TYR A 33 -16.43 -7.23 7.34
N ASP A 34 -17.51 -7.90 7.71
CA ASP A 34 -18.28 -7.60 8.92
C ASP A 34 -17.64 -8.29 10.12
N THR A 35 -17.22 -7.52 11.12
CA THR A 35 -16.56 -8.07 12.31
C THR A 35 -17.48 -8.88 13.22
N ASP A 36 -18.80 -8.66 13.12
CA ASP A 36 -19.79 -9.22 14.02
C ASP A 36 -20.37 -10.50 13.43
N SER A 37 -20.79 -10.47 12.16
CA SER A 37 -21.28 -11.67 11.45
C SER A 37 -20.17 -12.54 10.87
N LYS A 38 -18.94 -12.01 10.79
CA LYS A 38 -17.77 -12.65 10.13
C LYS A 38 -17.96 -12.93 8.64
N ILE A 39 -18.88 -12.22 8.00
CA ILE A 39 -19.14 -12.35 6.57
C ILE A 39 -18.23 -11.40 5.81
N ILE A 40 -17.60 -11.92 4.73
CA ILE A 40 -16.86 -11.12 3.76
C ILE A 40 -17.65 -11.07 2.45
N GLU A 41 -17.81 -9.87 1.89
CA GLU A 41 -18.56 -9.62 0.66
C GLU A 41 -17.74 -8.80 -0.33
N GLU A 42 -17.79 -9.17 -1.60
CA GLU A 42 -17.31 -8.29 -2.67
C GLU A 42 -18.25 -7.09 -2.80
N LYS A 43 -17.68 -5.89 -2.78
CA LYS A 43 -18.45 -4.64 -2.88
C LYS A 43 -18.19 -3.88 -4.18
N PHE A 44 -16.98 -3.98 -4.72
CA PHE A 44 -16.59 -3.20 -5.87
C PHE A 44 -15.49 -3.88 -6.67
N VAL A 45 -15.62 -3.82 -7.99
CA VAL A 45 -14.65 -4.33 -8.95
C VAL A 45 -14.40 -3.24 -9.98
N TYR A 46 -13.15 -3.09 -10.41
CA TYR A 46 -12.76 -2.03 -11.33
C TYR A 46 -11.62 -2.43 -12.24
N GLU A 47 -11.80 -2.11 -13.52
CA GLU A 47 -10.76 -2.15 -14.53
C GLU A 47 -10.38 -0.73 -14.95
N THR A 48 -9.08 -0.43 -14.91
CA THR A 48 -8.58 0.84 -15.44
C THR A 48 -8.82 0.90 -16.96
N PRO A 49 -9.48 1.96 -17.47
CA PRO A 49 -9.74 2.15 -18.89
C PRO A 49 -8.46 2.16 -19.73
N GLU A 50 -8.53 1.68 -20.98
CA GLU A 50 -7.38 1.59 -21.88
C GLU A 50 -6.67 2.92 -22.10
N GLU A 51 -7.42 4.01 -22.16
CA GLU A 51 -6.91 5.37 -22.30
C GLU A 51 -6.13 5.86 -21.06
N LEU A 52 -6.23 5.18 -19.93
CA LEU A 52 -5.56 5.53 -18.66
C LEU A 52 -4.49 4.52 -18.22
N ARG A 53 -4.15 3.53 -19.04
CA ARG A 53 -3.08 2.55 -18.76
C ARG A 53 -2.17 2.28 -19.98
N PRO A 54 -1.04 1.58 -19.81
CA PRO A 54 -0.23 1.07 -20.92
C PRO A 54 -1.03 0.08 -21.76
N LYS A 55 -0.69 -0.02 -23.06
CA LYS A 55 -1.35 -0.97 -23.98
C LYS A 55 -0.99 -2.43 -23.69
N ASN A 56 0.26 -2.69 -23.31
CA ASN A 56 0.81 -4.04 -23.11
C ASN A 56 1.47 -4.14 -21.74
N ASP A 57 1.61 -5.37 -21.23
CA ASP A 57 2.35 -5.73 -20.02
C ASP A 57 1.93 -4.95 -18.74
N TYR A 58 0.67 -4.54 -18.64
CA TYR A 58 0.13 -3.76 -17.52
C TYR A 58 -0.48 -4.67 -16.43
N SER A 59 -0.60 -4.14 -15.21
CA SER A 59 -1.39 -4.72 -14.12
C SER A 59 -2.54 -3.80 -13.77
N ILE A 60 -3.66 -4.38 -13.36
CA ILE A 60 -4.77 -3.68 -12.73
C ILE A 60 -4.93 -4.22 -11.32
N SER A 61 -4.92 -3.32 -10.35
CA SER A 61 -5.21 -3.61 -8.94
C SER A 61 -5.55 -2.30 -8.25
N PHE A 62 -6.37 -2.36 -7.20
CA PHE A 62 -6.36 -1.30 -6.21
C PHE A 62 -5.10 -1.40 -5.36
N LYS A 63 -4.61 -0.24 -4.96
CA LYS A 63 -3.49 -0.07 -4.04
C LYS A 63 -4.05 0.42 -2.72
N SER A 64 -3.24 1.14 -1.93
CA SER A 64 -3.72 1.63 -0.64
C SER A 64 -4.63 2.86 -0.81
N GLY A 65 -5.44 3.10 0.20
CA GLY A 65 -6.39 4.20 0.23
C GLY A 65 -6.69 4.66 1.64
N SER A 66 -7.61 5.60 1.77
CA SER A 66 -8.07 6.10 3.06
C SER A 66 -9.54 6.47 3.02
N ILE A 67 -10.15 6.51 4.19
CA ILE A 67 -11.56 6.87 4.36
C ILE A 67 -11.64 8.24 5.02
N HIS A 68 -12.47 9.11 4.45
CA HIS A 68 -12.79 10.40 5.05
C HIS A 68 -14.26 10.74 4.82
N GLN A 69 -15.00 11.04 5.90
CA GLN A 69 -16.40 11.49 5.86
C GLN A 69 -17.30 10.63 4.93
N GLY A 70 -17.29 9.31 5.11
CA GLY A 70 -18.12 8.40 4.31
C GLY A 70 -17.69 8.25 2.86
N LYS A 71 -16.46 8.64 2.51
CA LYS A 71 -15.88 8.44 1.18
C LYS A 71 -14.60 7.61 1.28
N LEU A 72 -14.45 6.66 0.37
CA LEU A 72 -13.22 5.91 0.18
C LEU A 72 -12.43 6.54 -0.96
N TYR A 73 -11.20 6.96 -0.67
CA TYR A 73 -10.22 7.42 -1.64
C TYR A 73 -9.25 6.27 -1.86
N VAL A 74 -9.22 5.70 -3.06
CA VAL A 74 -8.38 4.53 -3.37
C VAL A 74 -7.65 4.75 -4.68
N THR A 75 -6.41 4.31 -4.76
CA THR A 75 -5.63 4.41 -6.00
C THR A 75 -5.67 3.11 -6.78
N THR A 76 -5.68 3.19 -8.12
CA THR A 76 -5.16 2.14 -8.99
C THR A 76 -3.66 2.37 -9.19
N LEU A 77 -3.06 1.89 -10.29
CA LEU A 77 -1.70 2.26 -10.66
C LEU A 77 -1.63 3.68 -11.28
N THR A 78 -2.73 4.19 -11.85
CA THR A 78 -2.73 5.40 -12.69
C THR A 78 -3.94 6.32 -12.46
N GLU A 79 -4.76 6.02 -11.45
CA GLU A 79 -5.97 6.75 -11.13
C GLU A 79 -6.21 6.81 -9.62
N ILE A 80 -6.97 7.80 -9.18
CA ILE A 80 -7.63 7.83 -7.88
C ILE A 80 -9.14 7.73 -8.14
N LEU A 81 -9.79 6.82 -7.44
CA LEU A 81 -11.24 6.71 -7.40
C LEU A 81 -11.71 7.24 -6.04
N ILE A 82 -12.74 8.08 -6.08
CA ILE A 82 -13.46 8.52 -4.89
C ILE A 82 -14.80 7.81 -4.90
N LEU A 83 -14.99 6.87 -3.98
CA LEU A 83 -16.22 6.08 -3.86
C LEU A 83 -17.04 6.59 -2.66
N SER A 84 -18.37 6.62 -2.79
CA SER A 84 -19.26 6.78 -1.64
C SER A 84 -19.29 5.52 -0.80
N LEU A 85 -19.48 5.66 0.52
CA LEU A 85 -19.75 4.56 1.43
C LEU A 85 -21.12 4.80 2.10
N PRO A 86 -21.95 3.76 2.29
CA PRO A 86 -21.64 2.34 2.14
C PRO A 86 -21.94 1.74 0.75
N ASP A 87 -22.37 2.54 -0.24
CA ASP A 87 -22.89 2.03 -1.52
C ASP A 87 -21.85 1.86 -2.64
N TYR A 88 -20.59 2.24 -2.39
CA TYR A 88 -19.43 2.08 -3.29
C TYR A 88 -19.61 2.68 -4.69
N LYS A 89 -20.43 3.73 -4.83
CA LYS A 89 -20.60 4.41 -6.13
C LYS A 89 -19.44 5.34 -6.40
N ILE A 90 -18.96 5.37 -7.63
CA ILE A 90 -17.95 6.34 -8.07
C ILE A 90 -18.55 7.74 -7.99
N ILE A 91 -18.01 8.58 -7.11
CA ILE A 91 -18.31 10.01 -7.01
C ILE A 91 -17.45 10.79 -8.00
N ASP A 92 -16.16 10.48 -8.07
CA ASP A 92 -15.20 11.17 -8.93
C ASP A 92 -14.00 10.28 -9.26
N LYS A 93 -13.27 10.67 -10.30
CA LYS A 93 -12.09 9.99 -10.81
C LYS A 93 -11.04 11.02 -11.20
N ILE A 94 -9.84 10.86 -10.67
CA ILE A 94 -8.70 11.73 -10.98
C ILE A 94 -7.61 10.89 -11.64
N SER A 95 -7.16 11.33 -12.81
CA SER A 95 -6.04 10.71 -13.52
C SER A 95 -5.19 11.79 -14.18
N LEU A 96 -3.93 11.92 -13.74
CA LEU A 96 -3.00 12.94 -14.22
C LEU A 96 -1.90 12.28 -15.03
N ASN A 97 -1.36 12.98 -16.03
CA ASN A 97 -0.25 12.49 -16.86
C ASN A 97 0.99 12.08 -16.06
N ILE A 98 1.14 12.54 -14.83
CA ILE A 98 2.26 12.15 -13.96
C ILE A 98 2.01 10.86 -13.17
N PHE A 99 0.81 10.27 -13.25
CA PHE A 99 0.47 9.08 -12.46
C PHE A 99 1.11 7.83 -13.05
N ASN A 100 1.87 7.15 -12.20
CA ASN A 100 2.47 5.86 -12.46
C ASN A 100 2.77 5.16 -11.13
N ASP A 101 2.33 3.91 -11.01
CA ASP A 101 2.48 3.09 -9.80
C ASP A 101 2.04 3.85 -8.54
N LEU A 102 0.84 4.44 -8.53
CA LEU A 102 0.32 5.12 -7.34
C LEU A 102 0.20 4.14 -6.19
N HIS A 103 0.62 4.50 -4.98
CA HIS A 103 0.58 3.57 -3.84
C HIS A 103 -0.42 3.94 -2.76
N HIS A 104 -0.67 5.23 -2.53
CA HIS A 104 -1.56 5.68 -1.46
C HIS A 104 -2.12 7.08 -1.74
N VAL A 105 -3.27 7.38 -1.13
CA VAL A 105 -3.91 8.69 -1.16
C VAL A 105 -4.60 8.99 0.16
N ILE A 106 -4.46 10.24 0.65
CA ILE A 106 -5.25 10.77 1.77
C ILE A 106 -5.90 12.10 1.41
N TYR A 107 -7.07 12.35 2.00
CA TYR A 107 -7.73 13.64 1.97
C TYR A 107 -7.39 14.44 3.24
N GLU A 108 -7.10 15.73 3.06
CA GLU A 108 -6.97 16.70 4.16
C GLU A 108 -7.41 18.08 3.64
N LYS A 109 -8.50 18.62 4.21
CA LYS A 109 -8.97 20.02 4.02
C LYS A 109 -9.05 20.48 2.56
N GLY A 110 -9.72 19.70 1.70
CA GLY A 110 -9.90 20.04 0.28
C GLY A 110 -8.72 19.65 -0.62
N PHE A 111 -7.67 19.06 -0.05
CA PHE A 111 -6.52 18.57 -0.81
C PHE A 111 -6.41 17.05 -0.75
N LEU A 112 -5.92 16.46 -1.83
CA LEU A 112 -5.42 15.09 -1.84
C LEU A 112 -3.90 15.07 -1.76
N TYR A 113 -3.36 14.24 -0.87
CA TYR A 113 -1.95 13.93 -0.82
C TYR A 113 -1.73 12.54 -1.41
N ILE A 114 -1.04 12.48 -2.54
CA ILE A 114 -1.01 11.29 -3.40
C ILE A 114 0.43 10.83 -3.56
N VAL A 115 0.70 9.57 -3.23
CA VAL A 115 2.01 8.93 -3.41
C VAL A 115 2.12 8.40 -4.83
N VAL A 116 3.03 8.99 -5.62
CA VAL A 116 3.33 8.58 -7.00
C VAL A 116 4.67 7.87 -7.00
N THR A 117 4.65 6.57 -6.70
CA THR A 117 5.86 5.76 -6.51
C THR A 117 6.71 5.73 -7.76
N GLY A 118 6.08 5.63 -8.93
CA GLY A 118 6.78 5.59 -10.21
C GLY A 118 7.65 6.82 -10.46
N LEU A 119 7.36 7.96 -9.85
CA LEU A 119 8.16 9.18 -10.01
C LEU A 119 8.91 9.59 -8.74
N ASP A 120 8.99 8.71 -7.73
CA ASP A 120 9.66 8.96 -6.45
C ASP A 120 9.17 10.26 -5.76
N LEU A 121 7.86 10.50 -5.78
CA LEU A 121 7.28 11.75 -5.27
C LEU A 121 5.94 11.55 -4.55
N THR A 122 5.59 12.52 -3.72
CA THR A 122 4.22 12.74 -3.25
C THR A 122 3.75 14.10 -3.77
N ILE A 123 2.48 14.23 -4.15
CA ILE A 123 1.91 15.52 -4.57
C ILE A 123 0.79 15.96 -3.64
N GLU A 124 0.57 17.27 -3.58
CA GLU A 124 -0.67 17.88 -3.09
C GLU A 124 -1.50 18.30 -4.30
N TYR A 125 -2.73 17.82 -4.38
CA TYR A 125 -3.69 18.13 -5.42
C TYR A 125 -4.87 18.90 -4.83
N ASP A 126 -5.14 20.08 -5.35
CA ASP A 126 -6.24 20.97 -4.97
C ASP A 126 -7.51 20.51 -5.69
N LEU A 127 -8.50 20.01 -4.94
CA LEU A 127 -9.75 19.49 -5.51
C LEU A 127 -10.61 20.58 -6.14
N ASP A 128 -10.59 21.79 -5.59
CA ASP A 128 -11.39 22.92 -6.08
C ASP A 128 -10.79 23.46 -7.39
N LYS A 129 -9.47 23.66 -7.40
CA LYS A 129 -8.76 24.18 -8.58
C LYS A 129 -8.43 23.10 -9.62
N LYS A 130 -8.70 21.83 -9.29
CA LYS A 130 -8.39 20.65 -10.10
C LYS A 130 -6.95 20.62 -10.61
N LYS A 131 -5.99 21.01 -9.77
CA LYS A 131 -4.57 21.10 -10.16
C LYS A 131 -3.63 20.70 -9.04
N ILE A 132 -2.43 20.30 -9.43
CA ILE A 132 -1.34 20.07 -8.48
C ILE A 132 -0.91 21.42 -7.91
N SER A 133 -0.99 21.56 -6.59
CA SER A 133 -0.51 22.74 -5.86
C SER A 133 0.94 22.57 -5.39
N LYS A 134 1.39 21.33 -5.13
CA LYS A 134 2.73 21.08 -4.58
C LYS A 134 3.31 19.72 -4.95
N PHE A 135 4.63 19.65 -4.98
CA PHE A 135 5.42 18.42 -5.14
C PHE A 135 6.34 18.25 -3.93
N PHE A 136 6.37 17.04 -3.37
CA PHE A 136 7.29 16.61 -2.32
C PHE A 136 8.23 15.55 -2.90
N ASN A 137 9.51 15.89 -3.03
CA ASN A 137 10.50 14.97 -3.58
C ASN A 137 10.88 13.90 -2.55
N CYS A 138 10.65 12.62 -2.84
CA CYS A 138 10.96 11.55 -1.89
C CYS A 138 12.43 11.10 -1.98
N TYR A 139 13.14 11.44 -3.06
CA TYR A 139 14.58 11.19 -3.21
C TYR A 139 15.39 12.49 -3.17
N ARG A 140 15.98 12.81 -2.02
CA ARG A 140 16.60 14.13 -1.76
C ARG A 140 17.83 14.44 -2.61
N GLU A 141 18.57 13.43 -3.04
CA GLU A 141 19.84 13.59 -3.76
C GLU A 141 19.66 14.03 -5.22
N LYS A 142 18.48 13.80 -5.81
CA LYS A 142 18.20 14.20 -7.20
C LYS A 142 16.77 14.68 -7.34
N LYS A 143 16.54 15.82 -8.00
CA LYS A 143 15.17 16.31 -8.21
C LYS A 143 14.44 15.39 -9.18
N THR A 144 13.15 15.15 -8.94
CA THR A 144 12.28 14.37 -9.83
C THR A 144 12.45 14.77 -11.30
N TRP A 145 12.42 16.07 -11.60
CA TRP A 145 12.43 16.57 -12.97
C TRP A 145 13.82 16.59 -13.65
N GLU A 146 14.87 16.20 -12.93
CA GLU A 146 16.18 15.90 -13.52
C GLU A 146 16.28 14.44 -14.01
N ARG A 147 15.26 13.63 -13.70
CA ARG A 147 15.11 12.23 -14.13
C ARG A 147 13.91 12.04 -15.06
N PHE A 148 12.88 12.85 -14.87
CA PHE A 148 11.58 12.71 -15.51
C PHE A 148 11.19 14.01 -16.21
N SER A 149 10.29 13.91 -17.19
CA SER A 149 9.80 15.04 -17.97
C SER A 149 8.32 15.27 -17.70
N LYS A 150 7.94 16.50 -17.37
CA LYS A 150 6.52 16.89 -17.20
C LYS A 150 5.68 16.75 -18.49
N LYS A 151 6.32 16.59 -19.65
CA LYS A 151 5.65 16.45 -20.96
C LYS A 151 5.23 15.01 -21.26
N VAL A 152 5.72 14.03 -20.48
CA VAL A 152 5.42 12.61 -20.69
C VAL A 152 4.11 12.25 -19.99
N ASP A 153 3.28 11.47 -20.67
CA ASP A 153 2.14 10.78 -20.04
C ASP A 153 2.61 9.44 -19.45
N TYR A 154 2.94 9.47 -18.18
CA TYR A 154 3.42 8.32 -17.42
C TYR A 154 2.35 7.26 -17.15
N ARG A 155 1.07 7.57 -17.38
CA ARG A 155 -0.01 6.56 -17.35
C ARG A 155 0.16 5.54 -18.46
N LYS A 156 0.83 5.92 -19.55
CA LYS A 156 1.13 5.06 -20.71
C LYS A 156 2.44 4.30 -20.59
N ILE A 157 3.25 4.60 -19.58
CA ILE A 157 4.53 3.96 -19.35
C ILE A 157 4.31 2.77 -18.41
N ASN A 158 4.76 1.58 -18.79
CA ASN A 158 4.54 0.39 -17.98
C ASN A 158 5.25 0.48 -16.61
N THR A 159 6.50 0.89 -16.62
CA THR A 159 7.31 1.00 -15.40
C THR A 159 8.38 2.07 -15.57
N THR A 160 8.67 2.77 -14.48
CA THR A 160 9.76 3.73 -14.35
C THR A 160 10.90 3.20 -13.47
N LYS A 161 10.85 1.90 -13.10
CA LYS A 161 11.90 1.21 -12.37
C LYS A 161 13.24 1.23 -13.13
N PRO A 162 14.39 1.21 -12.42
CA PRO A 162 14.50 1.16 -10.95
C PRO A 162 14.15 2.49 -10.28
N HIS A 163 13.33 2.42 -9.23
CA HIS A 163 13.01 3.56 -8.38
C HIS A 163 14.20 3.92 -7.48
N PHE A 164 14.42 5.20 -7.23
CA PHE A 164 15.49 5.66 -6.32
C PHE A 164 15.01 5.74 -4.87
N SER A 165 13.72 5.97 -4.64
CA SER A 165 13.15 6.02 -3.29
C SER A 165 12.07 4.98 -3.07
N HIS A 166 11.13 4.87 -4.02
CA HIS A 166 9.93 4.05 -3.93
C HIS A 166 9.13 4.40 -2.66
N PRO A 167 8.53 5.61 -2.61
CA PRO A 167 7.65 5.98 -1.51
C PRO A 167 6.41 5.10 -1.50
N ASN A 168 5.91 4.67 -0.33
CA ASN A 168 4.78 3.74 -0.26
C ASN A 168 3.52 4.36 0.31
N HIS A 169 3.64 5.08 1.42
CA HIS A 169 2.49 5.55 2.18
C HIS A 169 2.71 6.96 2.66
N VAL A 170 1.62 7.68 2.84
CA VAL A 170 1.61 9.07 3.31
C VAL A 170 0.60 9.25 4.43
N THR A 171 0.99 10.01 5.45
CA THR A 171 0.15 10.34 6.60
C THR A 171 0.41 11.78 7.04
N ILE A 172 -0.63 12.46 7.50
CA ILE A 172 -0.53 13.83 8.01
C ILE A 172 -0.73 13.85 9.52
N PHE A 173 0.17 14.51 10.22
CA PHE A 173 0.05 14.76 11.66
C PHE A 173 0.66 16.12 12.00
N ASN A 174 -0.03 16.93 12.82
CA ASN A 174 0.46 18.23 13.28
C ASN A 174 1.04 19.13 12.15
N LYS A 175 0.31 19.23 11.03
CA LYS A 175 0.71 20.00 9.83
C LYS A 175 2.07 19.58 9.25
N LYS A 176 2.43 18.31 9.41
CA LYS A 176 3.57 17.66 8.77
C LYS A 176 3.11 16.45 7.97
N LEU A 177 3.82 16.19 6.89
CA LEU A 177 3.64 15.07 5.99
C LEU A 177 4.72 14.03 6.30
N TYR A 178 4.31 12.79 6.56
CA TYR A 178 5.17 11.66 6.85
C TYR A 178 5.04 10.66 5.71
N ILE A 179 6.14 10.34 5.02
CA ILE A 179 6.13 9.47 3.84
C ILE A 179 7.10 8.31 4.04
N THR A 180 6.60 7.07 3.99
CA THR A 180 7.45 5.86 4.07
C THR A 180 8.23 5.67 2.77
N ARG A 181 9.51 5.29 2.86
CA ARG A 181 10.38 5.05 1.70
C ARG A 181 10.94 3.64 1.72
N TYR A 182 10.66 2.86 0.67
CA TYR A 182 11.11 1.48 0.55
C TYR A 182 12.65 1.39 0.51
N LYS A 183 13.29 2.16 -0.39
CA LYS A 183 14.74 2.02 -0.65
C LYS A 183 15.59 2.52 0.50
N GLN A 184 15.19 3.61 1.14
CA GLN A 184 15.89 4.19 2.27
C GLN A 184 15.51 3.55 3.63
N GLN A 185 14.44 2.75 3.68
CA GLN A 185 13.96 2.08 4.90
C GLN A 185 13.67 3.03 6.05
N ASP A 186 13.00 4.15 5.74
CA ASP A 186 12.76 5.23 6.67
C ASP A 186 11.45 5.98 6.36
N VAL A 187 11.19 7.04 7.14
CA VAL A 187 10.09 7.97 6.91
C VAL A 187 10.65 9.37 6.69
N ILE A 188 10.46 9.93 5.50
CA ILE A 188 10.83 11.32 5.22
C ILE A 188 9.71 12.26 5.68
N VAL A 189 10.09 13.35 6.35
CA VAL A 189 9.16 14.29 6.96
C VAL A 189 9.27 15.67 6.31
N TYR A 190 8.13 16.20 5.86
CA TYR A 190 7.97 17.53 5.30
C TYR A 190 7.00 18.36 6.13
N LYS A 191 7.17 19.69 6.17
CA LYS A 191 6.05 20.60 6.48
C LYS A 191 5.09 20.61 5.30
N LEU A 192 3.81 20.89 5.53
CA LEU A 192 2.83 21.00 4.43
C LEU A 192 3.15 22.12 3.42
N ASN A 193 3.96 23.11 3.78
CA ASN A 193 4.43 24.15 2.85
C ASN A 193 5.52 23.64 1.86
N GLY A 194 6.05 22.43 2.03
CA GLY A 194 7.06 21.84 1.15
C GLY A 194 8.47 21.79 1.74
N ASP A 195 8.70 22.39 2.92
CA ASP A 195 10.02 22.37 3.55
C ASP A 195 10.34 20.98 4.08
N TYR A 196 11.48 20.43 3.67
CA TYR A 196 12.03 19.22 4.28
C TYR A 196 12.41 19.52 5.74
N LEU A 197 12.06 18.61 6.64
CA LEU A 197 12.41 18.71 8.05
C LEU A 197 13.53 17.75 8.42
N ARG A 198 13.28 16.46 8.23
CA ARG A 198 14.16 15.37 8.68
C ARG A 198 13.71 14.05 8.10
N THR A 199 14.42 13.00 8.47
CA THR A 199 14.08 11.61 8.23
C THR A 199 14.04 10.86 9.56
N ILE A 200 13.06 9.99 9.74
CA ILE A 200 12.96 9.06 10.87
C ILE A 200 13.47 7.71 10.36
N GLU A 201 14.67 7.34 10.79
CA GLU A 201 15.24 6.03 10.46
C GLU A 201 14.46 4.92 11.15
N LEU A 202 13.97 3.94 10.37
CA LEU A 202 13.30 2.77 10.94
C LEU A 202 14.27 1.60 11.12
N LYS A 203 15.22 1.40 10.19
CA LYS A 203 16.32 0.40 10.23
C LYS A 203 15.88 -1.03 10.61
N ASN A 204 14.61 -1.36 10.44
CA ASN A 204 14.00 -2.61 10.89
C ASN A 204 13.18 -3.28 9.79
N GLY A 205 13.70 -3.24 8.58
CA GLY A 205 13.04 -3.76 7.39
C GLY A 205 12.41 -2.65 6.56
N ILE A 206 11.77 -3.06 5.47
CA ILE A 206 11.32 -2.14 4.43
C ILE A 206 9.89 -1.69 4.75
N PRO A 207 9.66 -0.40 5.06
CA PRO A 207 8.34 0.08 5.43
C PRO A 207 7.40 0.09 4.21
N HIS A 208 6.19 -0.42 4.41
CA HIS A 208 5.13 -0.36 3.40
C HIS A 208 4.08 0.67 3.80
N ASP A 209 3.32 0.41 4.86
CA ASP A 209 2.22 1.29 5.30
C ASP A 209 2.61 2.15 6.51
N GLY A 210 1.79 3.16 6.79
CA GLY A 210 1.96 4.00 7.98
C GLY A 210 0.63 4.60 8.44
N SER A 211 0.24 4.37 9.68
CA SER A 211 -1.01 4.93 10.24
C SER A 211 -0.74 5.64 11.56
N ILE A 212 -1.69 6.48 11.99
CA ILE A 212 -1.69 7.04 13.34
C ILE A 212 -2.71 6.28 14.15
N PHE A 213 -2.28 5.80 15.32
CA PHE A 213 -3.15 5.15 16.28
C PHE A 213 -2.84 5.65 17.69
N ASN A 214 -3.84 6.23 18.36
CA ASN A 214 -3.68 6.88 19.66
C ASN A 214 -2.49 7.86 19.70
N ASP A 215 -1.45 7.54 20.47
CA ASP A 215 -0.23 8.34 20.64
C ASP A 215 0.96 7.85 19.81
N GLU A 216 0.73 6.96 18.84
CA GLU A 216 1.76 6.26 18.09
C GLU A 216 1.55 6.38 16.58
N PHE A 217 2.64 6.53 15.84
CA PHE A 217 2.69 6.11 14.45
C PHE A 217 2.95 4.60 14.42
N ILE A 218 2.22 3.89 13.57
CA ILE A 218 2.39 2.46 13.36
C ILE A 218 2.76 2.23 11.90
N TYR A 219 3.92 1.61 11.68
CA TYR A 219 4.42 1.25 10.37
C TYR A 219 4.47 -0.27 10.23
N THR A 220 4.00 -0.78 9.10
CA THR A 220 4.25 -2.16 8.70
C THR A 220 5.54 -2.22 7.90
N THR A 221 6.29 -3.31 8.06
CA THR A 221 7.33 -3.66 7.11
C THR A 221 6.91 -4.85 6.27
N VAL A 222 7.36 -4.89 5.01
CA VAL A 222 7.04 -5.98 4.08
C VAL A 222 7.45 -7.37 4.60
N THR A 223 8.36 -7.41 5.58
CA THR A 223 8.92 -8.60 6.20
C THR A 223 8.17 -9.03 7.46
N GLY A 224 7.03 -8.41 7.80
CA GLY A 224 6.20 -8.84 8.91
C GLY A 224 6.57 -8.23 10.27
N LYS A 225 7.13 -7.01 10.29
CA LYS A 225 7.31 -6.26 11.56
C LYS A 225 6.31 -5.13 11.67
N ILE A 226 5.83 -4.89 12.89
CA ILE A 226 5.05 -3.71 13.27
C ILE A 226 5.95 -2.80 14.08
N ILE A 227 6.25 -1.62 13.57
CA ILE A 227 7.12 -0.64 14.22
C ILE A 227 6.23 0.46 14.80
N LYS A 228 6.26 0.61 16.12
CA LYS A 228 5.54 1.66 16.85
C LYS A 228 6.51 2.80 17.16
N VAL A 229 6.16 4.01 16.71
CA VAL A 229 6.95 5.22 16.89
C VAL A 229 6.12 6.23 17.66
N ASN A 230 6.68 6.83 18.70
CA ASN A 230 5.98 7.83 19.50
C ASN A 230 5.76 9.12 18.69
N LYS A 231 4.52 9.62 18.61
CA LYS A 231 4.21 10.78 17.75
C LYS A 231 4.77 12.12 18.24
N LYS A 232 5.16 12.23 19.52
CA LYS A 232 5.65 13.47 20.14
C LYS A 232 7.13 13.69 19.86
N ASN A 233 7.96 12.66 20.05
CA ASN A 233 9.42 12.73 19.90
C ASN A 233 9.95 11.91 18.71
N GLU A 234 9.08 11.15 18.04
CA GLU A 234 9.40 10.33 16.85
C GLU A 234 10.46 9.25 17.10
N SER A 235 10.63 8.83 18.36
CA SER A 235 11.48 7.70 18.71
C SER A 235 10.74 6.38 18.52
N ILE A 236 11.44 5.35 18.04
CA ILE A 236 10.94 3.97 18.05
C ILE A 236 10.67 3.58 19.51
N LYS A 237 9.44 3.17 19.80
CA LYS A 237 9.00 2.72 21.12
C LYS A 237 9.03 1.20 21.23
N ASP A 238 8.61 0.52 20.16
CA ASP A 238 8.46 -0.93 20.16
C ASP A 238 8.53 -1.48 18.73
N ILE A 239 9.03 -2.70 18.59
CA ILE A 239 9.11 -3.45 17.34
C ILE A 239 8.57 -4.84 17.60
N ILE A 240 7.45 -5.15 16.98
CA ILE A 240 6.79 -6.44 17.11
C ILE A 240 7.08 -7.25 15.86
N ASP A 241 7.84 -8.33 16.01
CA ASP A 241 8.11 -9.26 14.92
C ASP A 241 6.99 -10.31 14.84
N LEU A 242 6.20 -10.29 13.77
CA LEU A 242 5.12 -11.24 13.54
C LEU A 242 5.63 -12.59 13.04
N ASN A 243 6.90 -12.71 12.64
CA ASN A 243 7.49 -13.98 12.20
C ASN A 243 7.53 -15.01 13.34
N LYS A 244 7.36 -14.59 14.60
CA LYS A 244 7.16 -15.51 15.74
C LYS A 244 5.91 -16.40 15.61
N PHE A 245 4.98 -16.06 14.71
CA PHE A 245 3.80 -16.84 14.38
C PHE A 245 3.93 -17.65 13.09
N ALA A 246 5.09 -17.62 12.42
CA ALA A 246 5.33 -18.43 11.24
C ALA A 246 5.37 -19.92 11.63
N VAL A 247 4.72 -20.76 10.81
CA VAL A 247 4.70 -22.21 10.97
C VAL A 247 5.72 -22.83 10.00
N ASP A 248 6.51 -23.81 10.46
CA ASP A 248 7.32 -24.71 9.63
C ASP A 248 8.13 -24.06 8.49
N ASP A 249 9.06 -23.14 8.82
CA ASP A 249 9.93 -22.44 7.86
C ASP A 249 9.17 -21.68 6.73
N CYS A 250 7.86 -21.49 6.83
CA CYS A 250 7.04 -20.80 5.83
C CYS A 250 7.13 -19.28 5.99
N SER A 251 7.32 -18.56 4.88
CA SER A 251 7.23 -17.10 4.90
C SER A 251 5.78 -16.65 5.15
N LEU A 252 5.59 -15.63 6.02
CA LEU A 252 4.29 -15.02 6.27
C LEU A 252 3.62 -14.47 5.00
N GLY A 253 4.42 -14.16 3.98
CA GLY A 253 4.01 -13.39 2.81
C GLY A 253 4.49 -11.94 2.89
N TRP A 254 4.11 -11.14 1.91
CA TRP A 254 4.31 -9.71 1.93
C TRP A 254 3.33 -9.07 2.92
N CYS A 255 3.85 -8.61 4.06
CA CYS A 255 3.05 -7.89 5.06
C CYS A 255 2.71 -6.47 4.56
N ARG A 256 1.42 -6.20 4.40
CA ARG A 256 0.87 -4.93 3.89
C ARG A 256 -0.62 -4.82 4.19
N GLY A 257 -1.06 -3.61 4.47
CA GLY A 257 -2.34 -3.32 5.09
C GLY A 257 -2.29 -3.57 6.59
N TYR A 258 -2.67 -2.55 7.36
CA TYR A 258 -2.81 -2.64 8.81
C TYR A 258 -3.95 -1.77 9.29
N ASN A 259 -4.75 -2.31 10.21
CA ASN A 259 -5.70 -1.53 10.97
C ASN A 259 -5.82 -2.03 12.41
N PHE A 260 -6.23 -1.15 13.32
CA PHE A 260 -6.59 -1.50 14.68
C PHE A 260 -8.05 -1.13 14.93
N CYS A 261 -8.86 -2.11 15.30
CA CYS A 261 -10.27 -1.89 15.60
C CYS A 261 -10.78 -2.91 16.63
N ASN A 262 -11.67 -2.48 17.52
CA ASN A 262 -12.32 -3.32 18.54
C ASN A 262 -11.29 -4.13 19.35
N ASP A 263 -10.19 -3.49 19.77
CA ASP A 263 -9.07 -4.11 20.49
C ASP A 263 -8.36 -5.26 19.75
N MET A 264 -8.51 -5.32 18.42
CA MET A 264 -7.87 -6.29 17.54
C MET A 264 -7.00 -5.60 16.49
N ASN A 265 -5.89 -6.25 16.14
CA ASN A 265 -4.98 -5.83 15.08
C ASN A 265 -5.25 -6.66 13.82
N TYR A 266 -5.62 -6.02 12.73
CA TYR A 266 -5.82 -6.65 11.42
C TYR A 266 -4.58 -6.39 10.58
N VAL A 267 -3.89 -7.44 10.17
CA VAL A 267 -2.66 -7.35 9.37
C VAL A 267 -2.82 -8.16 8.09
N GLY A 268 -2.61 -7.51 6.95
CA GLY A 268 -2.71 -8.16 5.66
C GLY A 268 -1.38 -8.82 5.26
N PHE A 269 -1.49 -10.01 4.68
CA PHE A 269 -0.37 -10.71 4.07
C PHE A 269 -0.76 -11.14 2.67
N SER A 270 0.02 -10.72 1.67
CA SER A 270 -0.13 -11.22 0.31
C SER A 270 0.83 -12.36 0.05
N ARG A 271 0.36 -13.42 -0.60
CA ARG A 271 1.19 -14.55 -1.00
C ARG A 271 2.40 -14.08 -1.83
N ILE A 272 3.60 -14.50 -1.42
CA ILE A 272 4.81 -14.31 -2.24
C ILE A 272 4.68 -15.17 -3.48
N ARG A 273 5.07 -14.70 -4.67
CA ARG A 273 5.01 -15.49 -5.90
C ARG A 273 6.43 -15.68 -6.45
N PRO A 274 6.75 -16.79 -7.13
CA PRO A 274 8.05 -16.96 -7.78
C PRO A 274 8.27 -15.80 -8.75
N THR A 275 9.44 -15.17 -8.75
CA THR A 275 9.77 -14.10 -9.70
C THR A 275 11.11 -14.40 -10.36
N LYS A 276 11.32 -13.91 -11.60
CA LYS A 276 12.62 -13.99 -12.29
C LYS A 276 13.69 -13.09 -11.65
N PHE A 277 13.30 -12.14 -10.80
CA PHE A 277 14.22 -11.22 -10.12
C PHE A 277 14.51 -11.72 -8.70
N MET A 278 15.48 -12.64 -8.58
CA MET A 278 15.99 -13.12 -7.29
C MET A 278 16.35 -11.97 -6.32
N GLU A 279 16.72 -10.79 -6.84
CA GLU A 279 17.10 -9.61 -6.04
C GLU A 279 16.00 -9.11 -5.10
N ASN A 280 14.71 -9.23 -5.46
CA ASN A 280 13.59 -8.83 -4.60
C ASN A 280 13.33 -9.82 -3.46
N ILE A 281 13.96 -10.99 -3.51
CA ILE A 281 13.77 -12.13 -2.60
C ILE A 281 15.06 -12.41 -1.82
N LYS A 282 16.21 -11.77 -2.16
CA LYS A 282 17.52 -11.94 -1.49
C LYS A 282 17.48 -11.69 0.03
N TRP A 283 16.54 -10.87 0.53
CA TRP A 283 16.38 -10.63 1.97
C TRP A 283 15.83 -11.84 2.75
N LEU A 284 15.29 -12.86 2.07
CA LEU A 284 14.78 -14.10 2.69
C LEU A 284 15.89 -15.07 3.13
N GLY A 285 17.17 -14.71 2.97
CA GLY A 285 18.32 -15.45 3.51
C GLY A 285 18.75 -16.68 2.70
N SER A 286 19.85 -17.32 3.13
CA SER A 286 20.56 -18.42 2.45
C SER A 286 19.87 -19.79 2.49
N LYS A 287 18.59 -19.88 2.86
CA LYS A 287 17.80 -21.13 2.86
C LYS A 287 17.13 -21.39 1.49
N ILE A 288 17.81 -21.07 0.39
CA ILE A 288 17.30 -21.23 -0.99
C ILE A 288 17.66 -22.61 -1.52
N ASN A 289 17.38 -23.67 -0.75
CA ASN A 289 17.48 -25.04 -1.25
C ASN A 289 16.10 -25.70 -1.24
N ASP A 290 15.75 -26.18 -2.43
CA ASP A 290 14.65 -27.06 -2.80
C ASP A 290 13.22 -26.58 -2.54
N LYS A 291 12.58 -26.12 -3.63
CA LYS A 291 11.12 -25.96 -3.81
C LYS A 291 10.41 -25.19 -2.68
N TYR A 292 10.24 -23.87 -2.85
CA TYR A 292 9.07 -23.08 -2.44
C TYR A 292 8.16 -23.72 -1.35
N LYS A 293 8.71 -23.95 -0.15
CA LYS A 293 8.01 -24.58 0.97
C LYS A 293 6.83 -23.68 1.37
N LEU A 294 5.63 -24.19 1.07
CA LEU A 294 4.28 -23.75 1.45
C LEU A 294 4.10 -22.24 1.68
N LYS A 295 3.89 -21.50 0.60
CA LYS A 295 3.53 -20.09 0.69
C LYS A 295 2.10 -19.95 1.18
N MET A 296 1.93 -19.35 2.35
CA MET A 296 0.60 -19.10 2.90
C MET A 296 -0.26 -18.30 1.90
N PRO A 297 -1.58 -18.58 1.83
CA PRO A 297 -2.48 -17.80 0.98
C PRO A 297 -2.51 -16.33 1.39
N THR A 298 -2.91 -15.50 0.45
CA THR A 298 -3.28 -14.11 0.71
C THR A 298 -4.40 -14.06 1.73
N ARG A 299 -4.20 -13.33 2.83
CA ARG A 299 -5.09 -13.36 4.00
C ARG A 299 -4.94 -12.14 4.89
N VAL A 300 -5.92 -11.93 5.76
CA VAL A 300 -5.79 -11.04 6.92
C VAL A 300 -5.68 -11.90 8.18
N GLU A 301 -4.63 -11.68 8.95
CA GLU A 301 -4.51 -12.24 10.29
C GLU A 301 -5.06 -11.24 11.29
N ILE A 302 -5.92 -11.72 12.19
CA ILE A 302 -6.48 -10.93 13.29
C ILE A 302 -5.72 -11.31 14.55
N TYR A 303 -4.92 -10.39 15.08
CA TYR A 303 -4.22 -10.58 16.35
C TYR A 303 -4.98 -9.87 17.47
N ASN A 304 -4.82 -10.38 18.69
CA ASN A 304 -5.26 -9.63 19.86
C ASN A 304 -4.47 -8.31 20.01
N LYS A 305 -4.95 -7.42 20.89
CA LYS A 305 -4.39 -6.08 21.14
C LYS A 305 -2.86 -6.02 21.25
N ASN A 306 -2.26 -7.01 21.92
CA ASN A 306 -0.85 -7.03 22.26
C ASN A 306 -0.01 -7.93 21.34
N PHE A 307 -0.58 -8.44 20.23
CA PHE A 307 0.08 -9.38 19.33
C PHE A 307 0.67 -10.60 20.05
N SER A 308 -0.02 -11.14 21.05
CA SER A 308 0.41 -12.35 21.76
C SER A 308 -0.17 -13.63 21.15
N LYS A 309 -1.28 -13.53 20.41
CA LYS A 309 -1.85 -14.64 19.64
C LYS A 309 -2.60 -14.15 18.40
N ILE A 310 -2.68 -15.02 17.40
CA ILE A 310 -3.66 -14.94 16.33
C ILE A 310 -5.01 -15.39 16.93
N VAL A 311 -6.03 -14.58 16.71
CA VAL A 311 -7.41 -14.78 17.16
C VAL A 311 -8.25 -15.42 16.06
N ASP A 312 -8.04 -14.99 14.82
CA ASP A 312 -8.77 -15.48 13.64
C ASP A 312 -7.99 -15.17 12.36
N THR A 313 -8.38 -15.80 11.24
CA THR A 313 -7.75 -15.61 9.94
C THR A 313 -8.81 -15.53 8.84
N ILE A 314 -8.76 -14.48 8.03
CA ILE A 314 -9.61 -14.30 6.85
C ILE A 314 -8.81 -14.70 5.61
N GLU A 315 -9.09 -15.86 5.04
CA GLU A 315 -8.42 -16.32 3.82
C GLU A 315 -9.06 -15.70 2.57
N LEU A 316 -8.32 -14.83 1.89
CA LEU A 316 -8.85 -13.95 0.84
C LEU A 316 -8.79 -14.56 -0.56
N GLU A 317 -7.89 -15.52 -0.80
CA GLU A 317 -7.81 -16.16 -2.12
C GLU A 317 -9.06 -16.99 -2.43
N LYS A 318 -9.74 -17.50 -1.39
CA LYS A 318 -11.02 -18.22 -1.52
C LYS A 318 -12.15 -17.36 -2.05
N VAL A 319 -12.07 -16.05 -1.85
CA VAL A 319 -13.04 -15.07 -2.36
C VAL A 319 -12.50 -14.29 -3.57
N GLY A 320 -11.35 -14.70 -4.11
CA GLY A 320 -10.79 -14.12 -5.34
C GLY A 320 -10.00 -12.83 -5.13
N LEU A 321 -9.48 -12.55 -3.93
CA LEU A 321 -8.50 -11.48 -3.70
C LEU A 321 -7.10 -12.08 -3.53
N ASN A 322 -6.19 -11.70 -4.43
CA ASN A 322 -4.88 -12.32 -4.59
C ASN A 322 -3.70 -11.44 -4.17
N TRP A 323 -3.92 -10.13 -4.04
CA TRP A 323 -2.99 -9.18 -3.44
C TRP A 323 -3.77 -8.19 -2.58
N ILE A 324 -3.29 -7.94 -1.37
CA ILE A 324 -3.82 -6.92 -0.46
C ILE A 324 -2.93 -5.69 -0.58
N PHE A 325 -3.51 -4.51 -0.48
CA PHE A 325 -2.76 -3.26 -0.35
C PHE A 325 -3.22 -2.40 0.82
N SER A 326 -4.49 -2.47 1.23
CA SER A 326 -4.93 -1.79 2.46
C SER A 326 -5.99 -2.56 3.23
N ILE A 327 -6.08 -2.24 4.52
CA ILE A 327 -7.11 -2.67 5.45
C ILE A 327 -7.59 -1.39 6.15
N LEU A 328 -8.85 -1.03 5.97
CA LEU A 328 -9.42 0.24 6.39
C LEU A 328 -10.64 0.00 7.25
N LYS A 329 -10.70 0.66 8.40
CA LYS A 329 -11.89 0.65 9.26
C LYS A 329 -12.94 1.61 8.70
N TYR A 330 -14.16 1.12 8.53
CA TYR A 330 -15.34 1.89 8.14
C TYR A 330 -16.39 1.89 9.25
#